data_AF-A0A3M2DMZ8-F1
#
_entry.id   AF-A0A3M2DMZ8-F1
#
_cell.length_a   1.000
_cell.length_b   1.000
_cell.length_c   1.000
_cell.angle_alpha   90.00
_cell.angle_beta   90.00
_cell.angle_gamma   90.00
#
_symmetry.space_group_name_H-M   'P 1'
#
loop_
_entity.id
_entity.type
_entity.pdbx_description
1 polymer ?
#
loop_
_entity_poly.entity_id
_entity_poly.type
_entity_poly.pdbx_seq_one_letter_code
_entity_poly.pdbx_strand_id
1 'polypeptide(L)'
;IDIRGLRARQLTAEDGNQFDWILVMDDQNLASARRMLPEAHHKIHKLLYWYQPAQTPDVPDPYYGGQDGFEQVFQLIDRGCQAFIEQVLNST
;
A
#
# COMPACT_ATOMS: atom_id res chain seq x y z
N ILE A 1 -6.13 14.78 -9.16
CA ILE A 1 -5.35 14.73 -7.90
C ILE A 1 -3.98 15.34 -8.21
N ASP A 2 -3.54 16.35 -7.45
CA ASP A 2 -2.21 16.96 -7.64
C ASP A 2 -1.21 16.34 -6.66
N ILE A 3 -0.21 15.63 -7.20
CA ILE A 3 0.81 14.93 -6.42
C ILE A 3 2.21 15.57 -6.52
N ARG A 4 2.34 16.77 -7.11
CA ARG A 4 3.63 17.43 -7.36
C ARG A 4 4.42 17.75 -6.08
N GLY A 5 3.74 17.85 -4.94
CA GLY A 5 4.36 18.05 -3.63
C GLY A 5 4.98 16.81 -3.01
N LEU A 6 4.67 15.61 -3.51
CA LEU A 6 5.18 14.36 -2.93
C LEU A 6 6.67 14.20 -3.18
N ARG A 7 7.38 13.69 -2.19
CA ARG A 7 8.82 13.37 -2.25
C ARG A 7 9.03 11.97 -1.72
N ALA A 8 9.87 11.22 -2.42
CA ALA A 8 10.32 9.92 -1.93
C ALA A 8 11.04 10.10 -0.59
N ARG A 9 10.76 9.22 0.36
CA ARG A 9 11.41 9.14 1.66
C ARG A 9 11.67 7.67 1.96
N GLN A 10 12.81 7.39 2.58
CA GLN A 10 13.13 6.05 3.05
C GLN A 10 12.25 5.66 4.24
N LEU A 11 11.78 4.41 4.25
CA LEU A 11 11.14 3.81 5.44
C LEU A 11 12.17 3.69 6.56
N THR A 12 11.78 4.05 7.78
CA THR A 12 12.61 4.07 8.99
C THR A 12 11.94 3.31 10.12
N ALA A 13 12.71 2.88 11.11
CA ALA A 13 12.17 2.21 12.30
C ALA A 13 11.11 3.06 13.03
N GLU A 14 11.25 4.38 12.99
CA GLU A 14 10.32 5.31 13.63
C GLU A 14 8.91 5.25 13.03
N ASP A 15 8.80 4.93 11.74
CA ASP A 15 7.52 4.80 11.05
C ASP A 15 6.62 3.73 11.68
N GLY A 16 7.21 2.65 12.23
CA GLY A 16 6.45 1.61 12.95
C GLY A 16 5.76 2.10 14.23
N ASN A 17 6.29 3.16 14.82
CA ASN A 17 5.71 3.81 16.00
C ASN A 17 4.72 4.92 15.61
N GLN A 18 4.97 5.62 14.51
CA GLN A 18 4.16 6.77 14.09
C GLN A 18 2.85 6.37 13.41
N PHE A 19 2.83 5.26 12.66
CA PHE A 19 1.67 4.86 11.87
C PHE A 19 0.93 3.66 12.48
N ASP A 20 -0.40 3.70 12.40
CA ASP A 20 -1.28 2.57 12.75
C ASP A 20 -1.38 1.55 11.60
N TRP A 21 -1.25 2.04 10.37
CA TRP A 21 -1.34 1.24 9.15
C TRP A 21 -0.20 1.60 8.21
N ILE A 22 0.52 0.60 7.71
CA ILE A 22 1.56 0.74 6.70
C ILE A 22 1.12 -0.09 5.49
N LEU A 23 0.70 0.60 4.43
CA LEU A 23 0.19 -0.03 3.22
C LEU A 23 1.28 -0.12 2.16
N VAL A 24 1.53 -1.32 1.66
CA VAL A 24 2.54 -1.61 0.63
C VAL A 24 1.90 -2.08 -0.67
N MET A 25 2.63 -1.92 -1.77
CA MET A 25 2.12 -2.18 -3.12
C MET A 25 2.32 -3.63 -3.57
N ASP A 26 3.40 -4.27 -3.13
CA ASP A 26 3.77 -5.61 -3.60
C ASP A 26 4.37 -6.49 -2.49
N ASP A 27 4.59 -7.76 -2.80
CA ASP A 27 5.16 -8.75 -1.87
C ASP A 27 6.62 -8.45 -1.48
N GLN A 28 7.41 -7.81 -2.36
CA GLN A 28 8.80 -7.46 -2.04
C GLN A 28 8.87 -6.34 -1.01
N ASN A 29 7.99 -5.35 -1.16
CA ASN A 29 7.80 -4.23 -0.25
C ASN A 29 7.27 -4.74 1.08
N LEU A 30 6.31 -5.68 1.07
CA LEU A 30 5.79 -6.34 2.26
C LEU A 30 6.89 -7.04 3.05
N ALA A 31 7.66 -7.90 2.38
CA ALA A 31 8.76 -8.64 3.01
C ALA A 31 9.85 -7.70 3.55
N SER A 32 10.18 -6.63 2.81
CA SER A 32 11.19 -5.65 3.21
C SER A 32 10.74 -4.81 4.40
N ALA A 33 9.53 -4.26 4.36
CA ALA A 33 8.96 -3.48 5.45
C ALA A 33 8.85 -4.31 6.74
N ARG A 34 8.40 -5.57 6.63
CA ARG A 34 8.32 -6.51 7.77
C ARG A 34 9.69 -6.84 8.37
N ARG A 35 10.74 -6.93 7.55
CA ARG A 35 12.12 -7.11 8.03
C ARG A 35 12.64 -5.85 8.71
N MET A 36 12.30 -4.67 8.20
CA MET A 36 12.72 -3.38 8.76
C MET A 36 11.98 -3.02 10.04
N LEU A 37 10.73 -3.45 10.18
CA LEU A 37 9.81 -3.09 11.26
C LEU A 37 9.23 -4.35 11.94
N PRO A 38 10.07 -5.20 12.56
CA PRO A 38 9.62 -6.49 13.11
C PRO A 38 8.51 -6.34 14.16
N GLU A 39 8.64 -5.36 15.07
CA GLU A 39 7.66 -5.11 16.14
C GLU A 39 6.32 -4.57 15.62
N ALA A 40 6.33 -3.95 14.44
CA ALA A 40 5.14 -3.40 13.79
C ALA A 40 4.63 -4.26 12.63
N HIS A 41 5.09 -5.52 12.50
CA HIS A 41 4.70 -6.42 11.40
C HIS A 41 3.17 -6.55 11.23
N HIS A 42 2.44 -6.55 12.34
CA HIS A 42 0.97 -6.65 12.37
C HIS A 42 0.25 -5.42 11.80
N LYS A 43 0.96 -4.31 11.58
CA LYS A 43 0.44 -3.07 10.96
C LYS A 43 0.67 -3.01 9.45
N ILE A 44 1.40 -3.97 8.88
CA ILE A 44 1.89 -3.92 7.50
C ILE A 44 1.07 -4.86 6.61
N HIS A 45 0.34 -4.26 5.67
CA HIS A 45 -0.59 -4.96 4.78
C HIS A 45 -0.43 -4.51 3.32
N LYS A 46 -0.74 -5.39 2.37
CA LYS A 46 -0.86 -5.00 0.97
C LYS A 46 -2.12 -4.18 0.77
N LEU A 47 -2.04 -3.12 -0.03
CA LEU A 47 -3.15 -2.21 -0.30
C LEU A 47 -4.41 -2.95 -0.80
N LEU A 48 -4.22 -3.96 -1.66
CA LEU A 48 -5.31 -4.71 -2.28
C LEU A 48 -5.86 -5.85 -1.41
N TYR A 49 -5.40 -5.99 -0.16
CA TYR A 49 -5.84 -7.06 0.74
C TYR A 49 -7.35 -7.05 0.96
N TRP A 50 -7.95 -5.90 1.31
CA TRP A 50 -9.39 -5.82 1.55
C TRP A 50 -10.22 -5.82 0.27
N TYR A 51 -9.63 -5.38 -0.85
CA TYR A 51 -10.31 -5.39 -2.15
C TYR A 51 -10.40 -6.81 -2.73
N GLN A 52 -9.36 -7.63 -2.59
CA GLN A 52 -9.34 -9.03 -3.05
C GLN A 52 -8.67 -9.97 -2.04
N PRO A 53 -9.32 -10.29 -0.91
CA PRO A 53 -8.67 -11.04 0.19
C PRO A 53 -8.14 -12.41 -0.22
N ALA A 54 -8.82 -13.10 -1.13
CA ALA A 54 -8.44 -14.44 -1.58
C ALA A 54 -7.17 -14.47 -2.45
N GLN A 55 -6.85 -13.37 -3.14
CA GLN A 55 -5.71 -13.30 -4.06
C GLN A 55 -4.62 -12.36 -3.54
N THR A 56 -5.01 -11.29 -2.85
CA THR A 56 -4.15 -10.19 -2.38
C THR A 56 -3.08 -9.84 -3.43
N PRO A 57 -3.48 -9.41 -4.64
CA PRO A 57 -2.53 -9.21 -5.73
C PRO A 57 -1.59 -8.03 -5.46
N ASP A 58 -0.47 -8.00 -6.18
CA ASP A 58 0.40 -6.84 -6.25
C ASP A 58 -0.27 -5.71 -7.05
N VAL A 59 0.04 -4.47 -6.68
CA VAL A 59 -0.12 -3.32 -7.57
C VAL A 59 1.13 -3.29 -8.48
N PRO A 60 0.99 -3.45 -9.80
CA PRO A 60 2.13 -3.52 -10.70
C PRO A 60 2.84 -2.16 -10.78
N ASP A 61 4.14 -2.18 -11.09
CA ASP A 61 4.89 -0.97 -11.36
C ASP A 61 4.46 -0.36 -12.72
N PRO A 62 3.97 0.90 -12.75
CA PRO A 62 3.46 1.51 -13.97
C PRO A 62 4.55 1.92 -14.98
N TYR A 63 5.83 1.99 -14.59
CA TYR A 63 6.90 2.54 -15.43
C TYR A 63 7.15 1.75 -16.73
N TYR A 64 6.69 0.50 -16.81
CA TYR A 64 6.86 -0.35 -17.99
C TYR A 64 5.70 -0.28 -19.00
N GLY A 65 4.56 0.34 -18.62
CA GLY A 65 3.31 0.29 -19.40
C GLY A 65 2.94 1.58 -20.15
N GLY A 66 3.75 2.63 -20.08
CA GLY A 66 3.36 3.95 -20.61
C GLY A 66 2.13 4.51 -19.89
N GLN A 67 1.37 5.41 -20.54
CA GLN A 67 0.22 6.07 -19.90
C GLN A 67 -0.87 5.08 -19.45
N ASP A 68 -1.13 4.03 -20.23
CA ASP A 68 -2.15 3.03 -19.90
C ASP A 68 -1.77 2.24 -18.64
N GLY A 69 -0.46 2.01 -18.41
CA GLY A 69 0.03 1.40 -17.18
C GLY A 69 -0.27 2.26 -15.94
N PHE A 70 -0.10 3.57 -16.04
CA PHE A 70 -0.44 4.50 -14.95
C PHE A 70 -1.93 4.54 -14.66
N GLU A 71 -2.78 4.54 -15.69
CA GLU A 71 -4.25 4.53 -15.51
C GLU A 71 -4.72 3.23 -14.83
N GLN A 72 -4.19 2.08 -15.25
CA GLN A 72 -4.52 0.79 -14.62
C GLN A 72 -4.09 0.76 -13.15
N VAL A 73 -2.88 1.21 -12.84
CA VAL A 73 -2.37 1.28 -11.46
C VAL A 73 -3.20 2.26 -10.63
N PHE A 74 -3.58 3.40 -11.19
CA PHE A 74 -4.44 4.37 -10.52
C PHE A 74 -5.79 3.74 -10.12
N GLN A 75 -6.44 3.02 -11.04
CA GLN A 75 -7.72 2.35 -10.74
C GLN A 75 -7.58 1.26 -9.67
N LEU A 76 -6.46 0.52 -9.64
CA LEU A 76 -6.20 -0.45 -8.58
C LEU A 76 -6.01 0.22 -7.22
N ILE A 77 -5.22 1.31 -7.17
CA ILE A 77 -4.99 2.07 -5.96
C ILE A 77 -6.31 2.64 -5.43
N ASP A 78 -7.15 3.22 -6.29
CA ASP A 78 -8.44 3.80 -5.91
C ASP A 78 -9.38 2.75 -5.28
N ARG A 79 -9.51 1.58 -5.90
CA ARG A 79 -10.30 0.46 -5.36
C ARG A 79 -9.75 -0.08 -4.05
N GLY A 80 -8.42 -0.20 -3.95
CA GLY A 80 -7.74 -0.61 -2.73
C GLY A 80 -7.97 0.37 -1.57
N CYS A 81 -7.85 1.66 -1.83
CA CYS A 81 -8.14 2.72 -0.87
C CYS A 81 -9.61 2.69 -0.42
N GLN A 82 -10.55 2.54 -1.34
CA GLN A 82 -11.97 2.45 -0.98
C GLN A 82 -12.26 1.26 -0.07
N ALA A 83 -11.79 0.06 -0.42
CA ALA A 83 -11.99 -1.15 0.39
C ALA A 83 -11.32 -1.03 1.77
N PHE A 84 -10.13 -0.42 1.84
CA PHE A 84 -9.44 -0.16 3.11
C PHE A 84 -10.22 0.81 4.00
N ILE A 85 -10.72 1.93 3.44
CA ILE A 85 -11.50 2.91 4.19
C ILE A 85 -12.78 2.27 4.74
N GLU A 86 -13.50 1.49 3.92
CA GLU A 86 -14.68 0.75 4.36
C GLU A 86 -14.36 -0.20 5.51
N GLN A 87 -13.23 -0.93 5.44
CA GLN A 87 -12.80 -1.77 6.55
C GLN A 87 -12.55 -0.96 7.83
N VAL A 88 -11.77 0.13 7.75
CA VAL A 88 -11.38 0.90 8.93
C VAL A 88 -12.58 1.56 9.60
N LEU A 89 -13.52 2.10 8.81
CA LEU A 89 -14.72 2.75 9.32
C LEU A 89 -15.71 1.76 9.94
N ASN A 90 -15.83 0.54 9.39
CA ASN A 90 -16.75 -0.49 9.89
C ASN A 90 -16.17 -1.33 11.05
N SER A 91 -14.87 -1.17 11.35
CA SER A 91 -14.20 -1.87 12.45
C SER A 91 -14.24 -1.08 13.77
N THR A 92 -15.04 -0.01 13.84
CA THR A 92 -15.33 0.78 15.05
C THR A 92 -16.75 0.49 15.54
#